data_AF-A0A9E3MX69-F1
#
_entry.id   AF-A0A9E3MX69-F1
#
_cell.length_a   1.000
_cell.length_b   1.000
_cell.length_c   1.000
_cell.angle_alpha   90.00
_cell.angle_beta   90.00
_cell.angle_gamma   90.00
#
_symmetry.space_group_name_H-M   'P 1'
#
loop_
_entity.id
_entity.type
_entity.pdbx_description
1 polymer ?
#
loop_
_entity_poly.entity_id
_entity_poly.type
_entity_poly.pdbx_seq_one_letter_code
_entity_poly.pdbx_strand_id
1 'polypeptide(L)' 'MSATETEAPTSGAVRTSDLLIAGEHVAARDGRYFHTTEALTGEPIARVAA' A
#
# COMPACT_ATOMS: atom_id res chain seq x y z
N MET A 1 22.06 26.21 5.69
CA MET A 1 21.73 24.91 5.06
C MET A 1 20.30 24.59 5.48
N SER A 2 19.31 24.82 4.62
CA SER A 2 17.92 24.45 4.91
C SER A 2 17.76 22.96 4.62
N ALA A 3 17.26 22.21 5.60
CA ALA A 3 16.85 20.83 5.38
C ALA A 3 15.72 20.83 4.34
N THR A 4 15.89 20.09 3.26
CA THR A 4 14.76 19.74 2.40
C THR A 4 13.83 18.89 3.25
N GLU A 5 12.65 19.41 3.58
CA GLU A 5 11.57 18.61 4.13
C GLU A 5 11.22 17.58 3.06
N THR A 6 11.69 16.34 3.24
CA THR A 6 11.13 15.20 2.54
C THR A 6 9.67 15.15 2.97
N GLU A 7 8.77 15.50 2.05
CA GLU A 7 7.34 15.36 2.24
C GLU A 7 7.09 13.93 2.70
N ALA A 8 6.79 13.76 4.00
CA ALA A 8 6.42 12.47 4.53
C ALA A 8 5.23 11.98 3.70
N PRO A 9 5.21 10.72 3.24
CA PRO A 9 4.07 10.20 2.51
C PRO A 9 2.84 10.50 3.35
N THR A 10 1.89 11.25 2.77
CA THR A 10 0.69 11.66 3.47
C THR A 10 0.00 10.41 4.01
N SER A 11 0.09 10.18 5.33
CA SER A 11 -0.73 9.20 6.02
C SER A 11 -2.17 9.61 5.74
N GLY A 12 -2.89 8.83 4.94
CA GLY A 12 -4.24 9.22 4.56
C GLY A 12 -5.01 8.23 3.69
N ALA A 13 -4.36 7.56 2.74
CA ALA A 13 -5.06 6.61 1.88
C ALA A 13 -4.37 5.24 1.88
N VAL A 14 -4.94 4.28 2.62
CA VAL A 14 -4.59 2.86 2.50
C VAL A 14 -4.89 2.42 1.06
N ARG A 15 -3.84 2.22 0.26
CA ARG A 15 -3.98 1.85 -1.15
C ARG A 15 -4.32 0.36 -1.26
N THR A 16 -5.22 0.01 -2.16
CA THR A 16 -5.43 -1.41 -2.50
C THR A 16 -4.60 -1.74 -3.74
N SER A 17 -3.87 -2.85 -3.69
CA SER A 17 -3.06 -3.37 -4.79
C SER A 17 -3.58 -4.75 -5.20
N ASP A 18 -4.10 -4.81 -6.41
CA ASP A 18 -4.50 -6.04 -7.08
C ASP A 18 -3.29 -6.83 -7.61
N LEU A 19 -3.52 -8.08 -8.04
CA LEU A 19 -2.50 -8.87 -8.74
C LEU A 19 -2.21 -8.24 -10.10
N LEU A 20 -0.95 -8.23 -10.52
CA LEU A 20 -0.58 -7.85 -11.88
C LEU A 20 -0.37 -9.12 -12.72
N ILE A 21 -1.33 -9.45 -13.58
CA ILE A 21 -1.32 -10.66 -14.40
C ILE A 21 -1.41 -10.26 -15.86
N ALA A 22 -0.38 -10.61 -16.65
CA ALA A 22 -0.31 -10.28 -18.08
C ALA A 22 -0.48 -8.78 -18.40
N GLY A 23 -0.06 -7.89 -17.49
CA GLY A 23 -0.18 -6.44 -17.65
C GLY A 23 -1.49 -5.84 -17.15
N GLU A 24 -2.44 -6.68 -16.72
CA GLU A 24 -3.73 -6.25 -16.20
C GLU A 24 -3.78 -6.35 -14.67
N HIS A 25 -4.50 -5.42 -14.05
CA HIS A 25 -4.81 -5.48 -12.61
C HIS A 25 -6.00 -6.42 -12.39
N VAL A 26 -5.78 -7.47 -11.60
CA VAL A 26 -6.75 -8.54 -11.34
C VAL A 26 -6.98 -8.67 -9.85
N ALA A 27 -8.23 -8.48 -9.43
CA ALA A 27 -8.63 -8.67 -8.04
C ALA A 27 -8.31 -10.08 -7.53
N ALA A 28 -8.01 -10.22 -6.24
CA ALA A 28 -7.74 -11.51 -5.64
C ALA A 28 -8.94 -12.46 -5.81
N ARG A 29 -8.66 -13.73 -6.13
CA ARG A 29 -9.70 -14.76 -6.13
C ARG A 29 -10.29 -14.86 -4.72
N ASP A 30 -11.62 -14.90 -4.64
CA ASP A 30 -12.39 -14.91 -3.39
C ASP A 30 -12.27 -13.63 -2.53
N GLY A 31 -11.76 -12.53 -3.11
CA GLY A 31 -11.71 -11.22 -2.46
C GLY A 31 -10.74 -11.14 -1.27
N ARG A 32 -9.73 -12.02 -1.22
CA ARG A 32 -8.77 -12.07 -0.10
C ARG A 32 -7.64 -11.06 -0.27
N TYR A 33 -7.41 -10.26 0.76
CA TYR A 33 -6.32 -9.29 0.79
C TYR A 33 -5.63 -9.33 2.15
N PHE A 34 -4.32 -9.13 2.16
CA PHE A 34 -3.54 -8.90 3.37
C PHE A 34 -3.41 -7.41 3.64
N HIS A 35 -3.44 -7.03 4.91
CA HIS A 35 -3.02 -5.68 5.32
C HIS A 35 -1.50 -5.63 5.38
N THR A 36 -0.95 -4.53 4.89
CA THR A 36 0.46 -4.17 5.06
C THR A 36 0.55 -3.04 6.06
N THR A 37 1.51 -3.18 6.96
CA THR A 37 1.73 -2.29 8.08
C THR A 37 3.08 -1.63 7.92
N GLU A 38 3.16 -0.32 8.14
CA GLU A 38 4.43 0.39 8.22
C GLU A 38 5.23 -0.13 9.41
N ALA A 39 6.46 -0.56 9.16
CA ALA A 39 7.29 -1.16 10.20
C ALA A 39 7.66 -0.20 11.34
N LEU A 40 7.73 1.11 11.06
CA LEU A 40 8.17 2.13 12.03
C LEU A 40 7.05 2.60 12.96
N THR A 41 5.84 2.78 12.43
CA THR A 41 4.71 3.35 13.17
C THR A 41 3.67 2.30 13.58
N GLY A 42 3.63 1.16 12.89
CA GLY A 42 2.56 0.18 13.03
C GLY A 42 1.26 0.58 12.32
N GLU A 43 1.24 1.68 11.56
CA GLU A 43 0.05 2.13 10.84
C GLU A 43 -0.20 1.29 9.56
N PRO A 44 -1.46 1.05 9.17
CA PRO A 44 -1.76 0.38 7.91
C PRO A 44 -1.43 1.30 6.71
N ILE A 45 -0.73 0.76 5.71
CA ILE A 45 -0.30 1.53 4.53
C ILE A 45 -0.91 1.03 3.22
N ALA A 46 -1.25 -0.25 3.12
CA ALA A 46 -1.89 -0.80 1.94
C ALA A 46 -2.63 -2.13 2.23
N ARG A 47 -3.47 -2.55 1.27
CA ARG A 47 -4.11 -3.88 1.17
C ARG A 47 -3.63 -4.56 -0.10
N VAL A 48 -3.07 -5.77 0.00
CA VAL A 48 -2.47 -6.49 -1.15
C VAL A 48 -3.18 -7.81 -1.38
N ALA A 49 -3.48 -8.13 -2.64
CA ALA A 49 -4.13 -9.39 -3.03
C ALA A 49 -3.36 -10.64 -2.54
N ALA A 50 -4.10 -11.69 -2.13
CA ALA A 50 -3.61 -12.89 -1.42
C ALA A 50 -3.83 -14.23 -2.13
#